data_AF-A0A7S0J4A2-F1
#
_entry.id   AF-A0A7S0J4A2-F1
#
_cell.length_a   1.000
_cell.length_b   1.000
_cell.length_c   1.000
_cell.angle_alpha   90.00
_cell.angle_beta   90.00
_cell.angle_gamma   90.00
#
_symmetry.space_group_name_H-M   'P 1'
#
loop_
_entity.id
_entity.type
_entity.pdbx_description
1 polymer ?
#
loop_
_entity_poly.entity_id
_entity_poly.type
_entity_poly.pdbx_seq_one_letter_code
_entity_poly.pdbx_strand_id
1 'polypeptide(L)'
;SSSGWEARIAERPETESKSMEGRKETAAYVQCRRHMKPFFKQLKNRTMNIEVLTTMIEITQHSQTRDYVKAHDAYIRCAIGNAPWPMGISGTGIHERQGRQHIRESKLAHIMNDETQRKYLQSVKRLLTFAQRALPANPSKMVS
;
A
#
# COMPACT_ATOMS: atom_id res chain seq x y z
N SER A 1 -11.45 -19.39 -7.04
CA SER A 1 -11.68 -18.09 -7.67
C SER A 1 -10.34 -17.47 -8.04
N SER A 2 -10.02 -17.48 -9.33
CA SER A 2 -8.81 -16.84 -9.86
C SER A 2 -8.84 -15.35 -9.50
N SER A 3 -7.77 -14.83 -8.92
CA SER A 3 -7.70 -13.41 -8.57
C SER A 3 -7.87 -12.55 -9.83
N GLY A 4 -8.58 -11.43 -9.77
CA GLY A 4 -8.89 -10.62 -10.97
C GLY A 4 -7.65 -10.16 -11.76
N TRP A 5 -6.49 -10.04 -11.12
CA TRP A 5 -5.22 -9.78 -11.80
C TRP A 5 -4.73 -10.99 -12.58
N GLU A 6 -4.82 -12.20 -12.02
CA GLU A 6 -4.42 -13.43 -12.70
C GLU A 6 -5.25 -13.70 -13.96
N ALA A 7 -6.57 -13.50 -13.89
CA ALA A 7 -7.47 -13.62 -15.04
C ALA A 7 -7.10 -12.60 -16.13
N ARG A 8 -6.93 -11.32 -15.73
CA ARG A 8 -6.49 -10.27 -16.65
C ARG A 8 -5.15 -10.57 -17.28
N ILE A 9 -4.24 -11.24 -16.56
CA ILE A 9 -2.94 -11.64 -17.12
C ILE A 9 -3.06 -12.76 -18.14
N ALA A 10 -3.94 -13.73 -17.88
CA ALA A 10 -4.16 -14.90 -18.71
C ALA A 10 -4.95 -14.58 -19.99
N GLU A 11 -5.84 -13.59 -19.95
CA GLU A 11 -6.72 -13.22 -21.07
C GLU A 11 -6.07 -12.26 -22.10
N ARG A 12 -4.81 -11.85 -21.87
CA ARG A 12 -4.13 -10.86 -22.74
C ARG A 12 -3.80 -11.44 -24.12
N PRO A 13 -3.92 -10.65 -25.20
CA PRO A 13 -3.43 -11.03 -26.52
C PRO A 13 -1.93 -11.34 -26.49
N GLU A 14 -1.48 -12.27 -27.34
CA GLU A 14 -0.07 -12.70 -27.38
C GLU A 14 0.89 -11.54 -27.75
N THR A 15 0.41 -10.59 -28.56
CA THR A 15 1.13 -9.36 -28.94
C THR A 15 1.39 -8.47 -27.72
N GLU A 16 0.40 -8.29 -26.87
CA GLU A 16 0.51 -7.52 -25.63
C GLU A 16 1.38 -8.26 -24.61
N SER A 17 1.21 -9.58 -24.47
CA SER A 17 2.00 -10.43 -23.57
C SER A 17 3.50 -10.40 -23.90
N LYS A 18 3.85 -10.42 -25.19
CA LYS A 18 5.25 -10.37 -25.66
C LYS A 18 5.85 -8.97 -25.63
N SER A 19 5.03 -7.91 -25.55
CA SER A 19 5.51 -6.53 -25.45
C SER A 19 6.35 -6.32 -24.19
N MET A 20 7.19 -5.27 -24.19
CA MET A 20 7.95 -4.92 -22.99
C MET A 20 7.05 -4.61 -21.79
N GLU A 21 5.91 -3.97 -22.03
CA GLU A 21 4.96 -3.60 -20.97
C GLU A 21 4.25 -4.83 -20.40
N GLY A 22 3.79 -5.74 -21.26
CA GLY A 22 3.16 -7.00 -20.82
C GLY A 22 4.11 -7.88 -20.02
N ARG A 23 5.39 -7.97 -20.41
CA ARG A 23 6.43 -8.67 -19.64
C ARG A 23 6.68 -8.02 -18.28
N LYS A 24 6.75 -6.68 -18.21
CA LYS A 24 6.89 -5.94 -16.94
C LYS A 24 5.71 -6.19 -16.01
N GLU A 25 4.48 -6.14 -16.52
CA GLU A 25 3.29 -6.39 -15.72
C GLU A 25 3.25 -7.84 -15.21
N THR A 26 3.59 -8.83 -16.05
CA THR A 26 3.70 -10.24 -15.63
C THR A 26 4.73 -10.41 -14.53
N ALA A 27 5.92 -9.81 -14.70
CA ALA A 27 6.97 -9.85 -13.68
C ALA A 27 6.51 -9.19 -12.37
N ALA A 28 5.80 -8.06 -12.46
CA ALA A 28 5.25 -7.36 -11.29
C ALA A 28 4.23 -8.23 -10.55
N TYR A 29 3.32 -8.91 -11.25
CA TYR A 29 2.36 -9.84 -10.65
C TYR A 29 3.04 -11.02 -9.96
N VAL A 30 3.99 -11.68 -10.62
CA VAL A 30 4.73 -12.83 -10.05
C VAL A 30 5.49 -12.39 -8.80
N GLN A 31 6.15 -11.23 -8.84
CA GLN A 31 6.83 -10.65 -7.68
C GLN A 31 5.84 -10.38 -6.53
N CYS A 32 4.71 -9.73 -6.80
CA CYS A 32 3.69 -9.46 -5.79
C CYS A 32 3.20 -10.76 -5.14
N ARG A 33 2.84 -11.76 -5.95
CA ARG A 33 2.37 -13.06 -5.45
C ARG A 33 3.41 -13.73 -4.56
N ARG A 34 4.69 -13.67 -4.93
CA ARG A 34 5.79 -14.22 -4.13
C ARG A 34 5.96 -13.47 -2.80
N HIS A 35 5.93 -12.15 -2.83
CA HIS A 35 6.08 -11.32 -1.63
C HIS A 35 4.88 -11.37 -0.69
N MET A 36 3.68 -11.70 -1.19
CA MET A 36 2.50 -11.89 -0.35
C MET A 36 2.49 -13.24 0.40
N LYS A 37 3.28 -14.24 -0.01
CA LYS A 37 3.39 -15.52 0.72
C LYS A 37 3.77 -15.36 2.21
N PRO A 38 4.84 -14.64 2.58
CA PRO A 38 5.19 -14.44 3.99
C PRO A 38 4.12 -13.65 4.75
N PHE A 39 3.43 -12.70 4.11
CA PHE A 39 2.32 -11.96 4.71
C PHE A 39 1.20 -12.91 5.16
N PHE A 40 0.71 -13.78 4.27
CA PHE A 40 -0.34 -14.74 4.62
C PHE A 40 0.13 -15.77 5.67
N LYS A 41 1.40 -16.17 5.63
CA LYS A 41 1.99 -17.04 6.65
C LYS A 41 1.98 -16.38 8.03
N GLN A 42 2.37 -15.10 8.12
CA GLN A 42 2.37 -14.35 9.38
C GLN A 42 0.95 -14.13 9.92
N LEU A 43 -0.03 -13.89 9.04
CA LEU A 43 -1.45 -13.80 9.43
C LEU A 43 -1.95 -15.13 10.01
N LYS A 44 -1.71 -16.24 9.31
CA LYS A 44 -2.13 -17.57 9.76
C LYS A 44 -1.53 -17.94 11.12
N ASN A 45 -0.27 -17.58 11.32
CA ASN A 45 0.46 -17.87 12.55
C ASN A 45 0.24 -16.82 13.65
N ARG A 46 -0.50 -15.74 13.37
CA ARG A 46 -0.70 -14.59 14.28
C ARG A 46 0.60 -13.97 14.80
N THR A 47 1.66 -14.02 14.00
CA THR A 47 2.98 -13.47 14.34
C THR A 47 3.21 -12.08 13.73
N MET A 48 2.21 -11.54 13.04
CA MET A 48 2.31 -10.21 12.42
C MET A 48 2.31 -9.13 13.49
N ASN A 49 3.13 -8.11 13.30
CA ASN A 49 3.11 -6.94 14.17
C ASN A 49 1.72 -6.28 14.13
N ILE A 50 1.16 -5.98 15.31
CA ILE A 50 -0.19 -5.43 15.44
C ILE A 50 -0.37 -4.09 14.70
N GLU A 51 0.64 -3.23 14.69
CA GLU A 51 0.59 -1.94 13.99
C GLU A 51 0.48 -2.14 12.47
N VAL A 52 1.25 -3.09 11.94
CA VAL A 52 1.20 -3.45 10.51
C VAL A 52 -0.14 -4.10 10.17
N LEU A 53 -0.63 -5.00 11.03
CA LEU A 53 -1.92 -5.63 10.87
C LEU A 53 -3.06 -4.60 10.83
N THR A 54 -3.08 -3.65 11.77
CA THR A 54 -4.07 -2.56 11.82
C THR A 54 -4.03 -1.73 10.55
N THR A 55 -2.84 -1.34 10.08
CA THR A 55 -2.69 -0.61 8.82
C THR A 55 -3.28 -1.41 7.64
N MET A 56 -3.00 -2.71 7.56
CA MET A 56 -3.49 -3.56 6.48
C MET A 56 -5.01 -3.68 6.48
N ILE A 57 -5.61 -3.72 7.66
CA ILE A 57 -7.07 -3.70 7.83
C ILE A 57 -7.64 -2.35 7.33
N GLU A 58 -7.08 -1.22 7.76
CA GLU A 58 -7.50 0.12 7.31
C GLU A 58 -7.44 0.26 5.79
N ILE A 59 -6.31 -0.13 5.19
CA ILE A 59 -6.11 -0.12 3.74
C ILE A 59 -7.21 -0.95 3.05
N THR A 60 -7.49 -2.15 3.56
CA THR A 60 -8.48 -3.06 2.97
C THR A 60 -9.89 -2.50 3.08
N GLN A 61 -10.26 -1.95 4.24
CA GLN A 61 -11.56 -1.31 4.46
C GLN A 61 -11.76 -0.11 3.55
N HIS A 62 -10.77 0.79 3.45
CA HIS A 62 -10.85 1.93 2.55
C HIS A 62 -10.94 1.51 1.08
N SER A 63 -10.19 0.48 0.68
CA SER A 63 -10.26 -0.10 -0.67
C SER A 63 -11.64 -0.68 -0.99
N GLN A 64 -12.30 -1.35 -0.04
CA GLN A 64 -13.66 -1.87 -0.20
C GLN A 64 -14.68 -0.74 -0.40
N THR A 65 -14.52 0.37 0.32
CA THR A 65 -15.34 1.59 0.14
C THR A 65 -14.95 2.45 -1.07
N ARG A 66 -13.95 1.99 -1.85
CA ARG A 66 -13.37 2.70 -3.00
C ARG A 66 -12.86 4.10 -2.64
N ASP A 67 -12.35 4.28 -1.44
CA ASP A 67 -11.69 5.50 -0.97
C ASP A 67 -10.17 5.31 -1.03
N TYR A 68 -9.61 5.41 -2.23
CA TYR A 68 -8.19 5.10 -2.47
C TYR A 68 -7.26 6.17 -1.89
N VAL A 69 -7.75 7.40 -1.68
CA VAL A 69 -7.02 8.47 -1.00
C VAL A 69 -6.72 8.05 0.44
N LYS A 70 -7.73 7.64 1.20
CA LYS A 70 -7.53 7.17 2.58
C LYS A 70 -6.72 5.88 2.66
N ALA A 71 -6.92 4.96 1.70
CA ALA A 71 -6.10 3.75 1.62
C ALA A 71 -4.62 4.09 1.39
N HIS A 72 -4.34 5.08 0.55
CA HIS A 72 -2.98 5.57 0.32
C HIS A 72 -2.40 6.27 1.54
N ASP A 73 -3.17 7.13 2.21
CA ASP A 73 -2.74 7.80 3.44
C ASP A 73 -2.39 6.81 4.55
N ALA A 74 -3.20 5.75 4.73
CA ALA A 74 -2.88 4.66 5.65
C ALA A 74 -1.56 3.95 5.28
N TYR A 75 -1.36 3.67 3.99
CA TYR A 75 -0.10 3.12 3.50
C TYR A 75 1.10 4.04 3.80
N ILE A 76 0.99 5.35 3.52
CA ILE A 76 2.05 6.32 3.76
C ILE A 76 2.36 6.45 5.26
N ARG A 77 1.34 6.50 6.12
CA ARG A 77 1.51 6.52 7.59
C ARG A 77 2.33 5.31 8.08
N CYS A 78 2.07 4.12 7.55
CA CYS A 78 2.85 2.92 7.90
C CYS A 78 4.23 2.88 7.24
N ALA A 79 4.37 3.41 6.02
CA ALA A 79 5.59 3.40 5.23
C ALA A 79 6.55 4.57 5.51
N ILE A 80 6.16 5.54 6.32
CA ILE A 80 7.04 6.59 6.86
C ILE A 80 7.23 6.39 8.38
N GLY A 81 6.31 5.67 9.02
CA GLY A 81 6.14 5.70 10.46
C GLY A 81 5.42 6.98 10.88
N ASN A 82 4.90 6.98 12.11
CA ASN A 82 4.07 8.04 12.66
C ASN A 82 4.85 9.33 12.98
N ALA A 83 5.64 9.83 12.04
CA ALA A 83 6.19 11.18 12.07
C ALA A 83 5.06 12.13 11.63
N PRO A 84 4.60 13.06 12.50
CA PRO A 84 3.57 14.01 12.15
C PRO A 84 4.13 14.96 11.09
N TRP A 85 3.87 14.68 9.80
CA TRP A 85 4.13 15.64 8.74
C TRP A 85 2.82 16.37 8.42
N PRO A 86 2.79 17.71 8.55
CA PRO A 86 1.62 18.49 8.20
C PRO A 86 1.51 18.53 6.67
N MET A 87 0.63 17.72 6.09
CA MET A 87 0.22 17.87 4.69
C MET A 87 -0.79 19.00 4.60
N GLY A 88 -0.29 20.23 4.45
CA GLY A 88 -1.10 21.41 4.18
C GLY A 88 -0.25 22.48 3.51
N ILE A 89 -0.36 22.58 2.19
CA ILE A 89 0.24 23.64 1.38
C ILE A 89 -0.45 24.97 1.73
N SER A 90 0.38 26.00 1.97
CA SER A 90 0.11 27.44 2.05
C SER A 90 -0.96 27.94 3.03
N GLY A 91 -0.53 28.23 4.26
CA GLY A 91 -1.08 29.30 5.08
C GLY A 91 0.06 30.21 5.53
N THR A 92 0.21 31.36 4.90
CA THR A 92 1.10 32.43 5.37
C THR A 92 0.78 32.78 6.82
N GLY A 93 1.76 32.73 7.72
CA GLY A 93 1.59 33.19 9.09
C GLY A 93 2.71 32.77 10.02
N ILE A 94 3.72 33.62 10.15
CA ILE A 94 4.72 33.54 11.21
C ILE A 94 4.02 33.80 12.54
N HIS A 95 3.63 32.75 13.26
CA HIS A 95 3.78 32.57 14.71
C HIS A 95 2.90 31.39 15.13
N GLU A 96 3.50 30.33 15.69
CA GLU A 96 2.99 29.70 16.92
C GLU A 96 4.06 28.76 17.48
N ARG A 97 4.66 29.22 18.58
CA ARG A 97 5.66 28.51 19.34
C ARG A 97 5.00 27.56 20.34
N GLN A 98 5.68 26.42 20.52
CA GLN A 98 5.71 25.51 21.67
C GLN A 98 4.57 24.51 21.91
N GLY A 99 4.98 23.24 21.99
CA GLY A 99 4.22 22.15 22.61
C GLY A 99 4.84 20.79 22.37
N ARG A 100 5.96 20.48 23.03
CA ARG A 100 6.52 19.11 23.13
C ARG A 100 5.40 18.12 23.51
N GLN A 101 5.07 17.19 22.63
CA GLN A 101 4.34 15.97 22.99
C GLN A 101 5.01 14.79 22.28
N HIS A 102 5.94 14.18 23.00
CA HIS A 102 6.39 12.79 22.87
C HIS A 102 6.87 12.34 21.48
N ILE A 103 8.17 12.56 21.21
CA ILE A 103 8.92 11.81 20.20
C ILE A 103 8.87 10.33 20.61
N ARG A 104 7.84 9.61 20.14
CA ARG A 104 7.80 8.15 20.16
C ARG A 104 8.64 7.68 18.97
N GLU A 105 9.91 8.04 18.99
CA GLU A 105 10.86 7.56 17.99
C GLU A 105 10.87 6.03 18.02
N SER A 106 10.73 5.45 16.83
CA SER A 106 11.38 4.20 16.48
C SER A 106 10.77 2.87 16.92
N LYS A 107 9.44 2.70 16.89
CA LYS A 107 8.86 1.35 16.69
C LYS A 107 8.54 1.07 15.21
N LEU A 108 7.93 2.05 14.53
CA LEU A 108 7.59 1.95 13.10
C LEU A 108 8.80 2.06 12.17
N ALA A 109 9.79 2.89 12.51
CA ALA A 109 11.06 2.95 11.77
C ALA A 109 11.83 1.62 11.82
N HIS A 110 11.78 0.90 12.95
CA HIS A 110 12.36 -0.43 13.07
C HIS A 110 11.57 -1.50 12.29
N ILE A 111 10.24 -1.41 12.25
CA ILE A 111 9.35 -2.26 11.45
C ILE A 111 9.69 -2.14 9.96
N MET A 112 9.88 -0.92 9.47
CA MET A 112 10.39 -0.69 8.11
C MET A 112 11.80 -1.22 7.87
N ASN A 113 12.56 -1.57 8.91
CA ASN A 113 13.90 -2.12 8.75
C ASN A 113 13.89 -3.61 8.35
N ASP A 114 12.76 -4.31 8.52
CA ASP A 114 12.59 -5.69 8.08
C ASP A 114 12.33 -5.76 6.57
N GLU A 115 13.24 -6.43 5.86
CA GLU A 115 13.23 -6.59 4.41
C GLU A 115 12.01 -7.37 3.89
N THR A 116 11.50 -8.32 4.67
CA THR A 116 10.31 -9.09 4.33
C THR A 116 9.08 -8.19 4.41
N GLN A 117 9.01 -7.33 5.43
CA GLN A 117 7.92 -6.38 5.63
C GLN A 117 7.85 -5.33 4.53
N ARG A 118 8.99 -4.76 4.14
CA ARG A 118 9.08 -3.83 3.00
C ARG A 118 8.55 -4.46 1.70
N LYS A 119 8.94 -5.71 1.42
CA LYS A 119 8.55 -6.42 0.19
C LYS A 119 7.04 -6.63 0.07
N TYR A 120 6.36 -7.06 1.15
CA TYR A 120 4.91 -7.22 1.08
C TYR A 120 4.18 -5.87 1.13
N LEU A 121 4.67 -4.86 1.86
CA LEU A 121 4.11 -3.50 1.84
C LEU A 121 4.13 -2.91 0.42
N GLN A 122 5.25 -3.01 -0.28
CA GLN A 122 5.35 -2.61 -1.69
C GLN A 122 4.37 -3.39 -2.59
N SER A 123 4.17 -4.68 -2.30
CA SER A 123 3.22 -5.51 -3.04
C SER A 123 1.77 -5.08 -2.78
N VAL A 124 1.44 -4.68 -1.56
CA VAL A 124 0.13 -4.12 -1.20
C VAL A 124 -0.12 -2.79 -1.93
N LYS A 125 0.87 -1.90 -2.03
CA LYS A 125 0.77 -0.69 -2.87
C LYS A 125 0.46 -1.03 -4.33
N ARG A 126 1.15 -2.02 -4.90
CA ARG A 126 0.90 -2.46 -6.28
C ARG A 126 -0.53 -3.02 -6.45
N LEU A 127 -1.01 -3.79 -5.47
CA LEU A 127 -2.39 -4.28 -5.47
C LEU A 127 -3.41 -3.16 -5.36
N LEU A 128 -3.15 -2.12 -4.56
CA LEU A 128 -3.99 -0.92 -4.47
C LEU A 128 -4.09 -0.19 -5.81
N THR A 129 -2.96 0.05 -6.46
CA THR A 129 -2.93 0.68 -7.79
C THR A 129 -3.67 -0.16 -8.83
N PHE A 130 -3.51 -1.49 -8.78
CA PHE A 130 -4.27 -2.41 -9.63
C PHE A 130 -5.78 -2.33 -9.35
N ALA A 131 -6.17 -2.35 -8.07
CA ALA A 131 -7.57 -2.27 -7.67
C ALA A 131 -8.22 -0.96 -8.12
N GLN A 132 -7.53 0.17 -8.01
CA GLN A 132 -8.01 1.46 -8.50
C GLN A 132 -8.22 1.47 -10.03
N ARG A 133 -7.34 0.81 -10.80
CA ARG A 133 -7.48 0.68 -12.26
C ARG A 133 -8.61 -0.25 -12.67
N ALA A 134 -8.83 -1.33 -11.91
CA ALA A 134 -9.85 -2.34 -12.19
C ALA A 134 -11.25 -1.92 -11.72
N LEU A 135 -11.33 -1.11 -10.66
CA LEU A 135 -12.58 -0.67 -10.03
C LEU A 135 -12.59 0.86 -9.92
N PRO A 136 -12.88 1.58 -11.02
CA PRO A 136 -12.92 3.03 -10.99
C PRO A 136 -13.96 3.55 -9.98
N ALA A 137 -13.58 4.58 -9.24
CA ALA A 137 -14.40 5.29 -8.27
C ALA A 137 -14.57 6.76 -8.72
N ASN A 138 -15.28 7.57 -7.94
CA ASN A 138 -15.35 9.00 -8.20
C ASN A 138 -13.92 9.60 -8.25
N PRO A 139 -13.63 10.56 -9.16
CA PRO A 139 -12.29 11.14 -9.33
C PRO A 139 -11.69 11.66 -8.02
N SER A 140 -12.51 12.25 -7.14
CA SER A 140 -12.11 12.76 -5.83
C SER A 140 -11.63 11.68 -4.83
N LYS A 141 -11.82 10.40 -5.14
CA LYS A 141 -11.42 9.25 -4.34
C LYS A 141 -10.30 8.44 -4.99
N MET A 142 -9.77 8.90 -6.12
CA MET A 142 -8.67 8.27 -6.84
C MET A 142 -7.37 9.01 -6.53
N VAL A 143 -6.28 8.25 -6.41
CA VAL A 143 -4.94 8.84 -6.28
C VAL A 143 -4.33 8.90 -7.66
N SER A 144 -3.91 10.10 -8.07
CA SER A 144 -3.27 10.38 -9.36
C SER A 144 -1.95 9.64 -9.52
#